data_AF-A0A7C0XP61-F1
#
_entry.id   AF-A0A7C0XP61-F1
#
_cell.length_a   1.000
_cell.length_b   1.000
_cell.length_c   1.000
_cell.angle_alpha   90.00
_cell.angle_beta   90.00
_cell.angle_gamma   90.00
#
_symmetry.space_group_name_H-M   'P 1'
#
loop_
_entity.id
_entity.type
_entity.pdbx_description
1 polymer ?
#
loop_
_entity_poly.entity_id
_entity_poly.type
_entity_poly.pdbx_seq_one_letter_code
_entity_poly.pdbx_strand_id
1 'polypeptide(L)'
;KAKGKTKEKTKGKTKGKTKGKTKGKREKSSVVLLYDMREKERVRGKYGVLEVDADFRIVNSEEKPAEPKTTLISTACYIFTKSDLALVKEYLAAGNNPDAIGFFVSWLCKKRELYGLVHDGLWFDIGSFEDYERANAVFCGSRKTC
;
A
#
# COMPACT_ATOMS: atom_id res chain seq x y z
N LYS A 1 51.22 46.58 23.10
CA LYS A 1 51.63 46.48 21.68
C LYS A 1 50.42 46.05 20.84
N ALA A 2 50.10 46.84 19.81
CA ALA A 2 49.35 46.56 18.56
C ALA A 2 48.10 45.64 18.64
N LYS A 3 46.86 46.10 18.45
CA LYS A 3 46.20 46.66 17.23
C LYS A 3 46.46 45.86 15.94
N GLY A 4 45.42 45.19 15.44
CA GLY A 4 45.25 44.67 14.08
C GLY A 4 43.87 43.98 13.99
N LYS A 5 42.75 44.68 13.77
CA LYS A 5 42.17 45.15 12.50
C LYS A 5 41.96 44.08 11.42
N THR A 6 40.67 43.79 11.21
CA THR A 6 39.96 43.69 9.91
C THR A 6 40.09 42.40 9.08
N LYS A 7 38.99 41.66 8.88
CA LYS A 7 38.07 41.79 7.72
C LYS A 7 37.07 40.65 7.67
N GLU A 8 35.81 41.05 7.76
CA GLU A 8 34.63 40.43 7.18
C GLU A 8 34.91 39.88 5.76
N LYS A 9 34.49 38.64 5.51
CA LYS A 9 34.27 38.11 4.16
C LYS A 9 32.93 37.38 4.10
N THR A 10 31.94 38.12 3.64
CA THR A 10 30.74 37.66 2.95
C THR A 10 31.12 36.86 1.71
N LYS A 11 30.50 35.69 1.50
CA LYS A 11 30.19 34.99 0.22
C LYS A 11 30.08 33.49 0.52
N GLY A 12 29.07 32.75 0.09
CA GLY A 12 27.94 33.08 -0.73
C GLY A 12 26.96 31.91 -0.71
N LYS A 13 25.69 32.23 -0.94
CA LYS A 13 24.64 31.25 -1.21
C LYS A 13 25.07 30.38 -2.39
N THR A 14 25.45 29.13 -2.13
CA THR A 14 25.47 28.12 -3.18
C THR A 14 24.02 27.73 -3.44
N LYS A 15 23.40 28.42 -4.41
CA LYS A 15 22.16 27.97 -5.05
C LYS A 15 22.47 26.61 -5.67
N GLY A 16 22.24 25.54 -4.91
CA GLY A 16 22.07 24.21 -5.46
C GLY A 16 20.88 24.27 -6.39
N LYS A 17 21.16 24.40 -7.70
CA LYS A 17 20.17 24.21 -8.75
C LYS A 17 19.77 22.73 -8.70
N THR A 18 18.80 22.37 -7.88
CA THR A 18 18.02 21.16 -8.11
C THR A 18 17.27 21.44 -9.40
N LYS A 19 17.84 21.01 -10.52
CA LYS A 19 17.13 20.94 -11.80
C LYS A 19 15.87 20.13 -11.54
N GLY A 20 14.74 20.81 -11.41
CA GLY A 20 13.43 20.19 -11.36
C GLY A 20 13.35 19.29 -12.57
N LYS A 21 13.32 17.97 -12.33
CA LYS A 21 13.00 17.02 -13.37
C LYS A 21 11.63 17.43 -13.90
N THR A 22 11.61 17.61 -15.21
CA THR A 22 10.44 17.73 -16.08
C THR A 22 9.25 16.94 -15.52
N LYS A 23 8.08 17.58 -15.44
CA LYS A 23 6.79 16.93 -15.15
C LYS A 23 6.54 15.88 -16.24
N GLY A 24 7.09 14.69 -16.06
CA GLY A 24 6.67 13.49 -16.76
C GLY A 24 5.22 13.23 -16.42
N LYS A 25 4.42 12.91 -17.44
CA LYS A 25 3.05 12.44 -17.28
C LYS A 25 3.08 11.32 -16.23
N ARG A 26 2.49 11.55 -15.05
CA ARG A 26 2.34 10.48 -14.05
C ARG A 26 1.59 9.37 -14.75
N GLU A 27 2.26 8.25 -14.98
CA GLU A 27 1.63 7.08 -15.56
C GLU A 27 0.53 6.64 -14.58
N LYS A 28 -0.64 6.28 -15.12
CA LYS A 28 -1.72 5.78 -14.27
C LYS A 28 -1.25 4.43 -13.75
N SER A 29 -1.25 4.25 -12.44
CA SER A 29 -0.83 3.01 -11.80
C SER A 29 -2.01 2.36 -11.09
N SER A 30 -1.96 1.03 -10.99
CA SER A 30 -2.95 0.28 -10.24
C SER A 30 -2.73 0.46 -8.74
N VAL A 31 -3.84 0.46 -7.99
CA VAL A 31 -3.86 0.74 -6.55
C VAL A 31 -4.54 -0.40 -5.80
N VAL A 32 -3.96 -0.77 -4.67
CA VAL A 32 -4.54 -1.69 -3.68
C VAL A 32 -4.91 -0.87 -2.45
N LEU A 33 -6.16 -0.97 -2.01
CA LEU A 33 -6.56 -0.38 -0.74
C LEU A 33 -6.02 -1.26 0.40
N LEU A 34 -5.33 -0.64 1.34
CA LEU A 34 -4.65 -1.29 2.45
C LEU A 34 -5.29 -0.91 3.77
N TYR A 35 -5.32 -1.87 4.70
CA TYR A 35 -5.77 -1.66 6.06
C TYR A 35 -4.74 -2.18 7.05
N ASP A 36 -4.42 -1.38 8.07
CA ASP A 36 -3.48 -1.77 9.12
C ASP A 36 -4.21 -2.48 10.26
N MET A 37 -3.95 -3.78 10.39
CA MET A 37 -4.53 -4.62 11.44
C MET A 37 -3.84 -4.44 12.79
N ARG A 38 -2.71 -3.71 12.83
CA ARG A 38 -1.90 -3.34 14.01
C ARG A 38 -1.21 -4.51 14.74
N GLU A 39 -1.73 -5.72 14.60
CA GLU A 39 -1.24 -6.92 15.28
C GLU A 39 -1.03 -8.07 14.29
N LYS A 40 0.16 -8.70 14.32
CA LYS A 40 0.53 -9.78 13.39
C LYS A 40 -0.32 -11.03 13.54
N GLU A 41 -0.73 -11.37 14.76
CA GLU A 41 -1.57 -12.55 15.00
C GLU A 41 -2.95 -12.44 14.33
N ARG A 42 -3.45 -11.22 14.14
CA ARG A 42 -4.73 -10.99 13.45
C ARG A 42 -4.63 -11.22 11.93
N VAL A 43 -3.42 -11.19 11.36
CA VAL A 43 -3.21 -11.33 9.91
C VAL A 43 -2.64 -12.68 9.49
N ARG A 44 -1.97 -13.37 10.41
CA ARG A 44 -1.29 -14.66 10.20
C ARG A 44 -2.20 -15.67 9.49
N GLY A 45 -1.81 -16.10 8.30
CA GLY A 45 -2.53 -17.13 7.52
C GLY A 45 -3.91 -16.73 6.99
N LYS A 46 -4.35 -15.47 7.15
CA LYS A 46 -5.73 -15.06 6.82
C LYS A 46 -5.83 -14.17 5.58
N TYR A 47 -4.90 -13.22 5.43
CA TYR A 47 -4.98 -12.16 4.42
C TYR A 47 -3.77 -12.10 3.51
N GLY A 48 -3.91 -11.43 2.37
CA GLY A 48 -2.78 -10.94 1.59
C GLY A 48 -2.09 -9.81 2.34
N VAL A 49 -0.82 -9.99 2.67
CA VAL A 49 0.02 -9.05 3.45
C VAL A 49 0.97 -8.32 2.52
N LEU A 50 1.02 -7.00 2.63
CA LEU A 50 1.79 -6.15 1.72
C LEU A 50 2.81 -5.30 2.48
N GLU A 51 3.92 -5.03 1.83
CA GLU A 51 4.94 -4.07 2.28
C GLU A 51 5.01 -2.93 1.28
N VAL A 52 5.00 -1.70 1.78
CA VAL A 52 5.08 -0.49 0.96
C VAL A 52 6.31 0.33 1.33
N ASP A 53 6.92 0.99 0.36
CA ASP A 53 8.01 1.95 0.59
C ASP A 53 7.49 3.35 0.94
N ALA A 54 8.41 4.32 1.06
CA ALA A 54 8.10 5.70 1.42
C ALA A 54 7.23 6.44 0.37
N ASP A 55 7.20 5.97 -0.87
CA ASP A 55 6.37 6.51 -1.95
C ASP A 55 5.06 5.71 -2.11
N PHE A 56 4.75 4.85 -1.13
CA PHE A 56 3.60 3.93 -1.11
C PHE A 56 3.62 2.87 -2.21
N ARG A 57 4.76 2.64 -2.86
CA ARG A 57 4.88 1.55 -3.83
C ARG A 57 4.94 0.23 -3.08
N ILE A 58 4.17 -0.75 -3.54
CA ILE A 58 4.20 -2.12 -3.02
C ILE A 58 5.52 -2.76 -3.44
N VAL A 59 6.36 -3.08 -2.46
CA VAL A 59 7.67 -3.72 -2.66
C VAL A 59 7.63 -5.22 -2.37
N ASN A 60 6.66 -5.68 -1.58
CA ASN A 60 6.44 -7.09 -1.32
C ASN A 60 4.95 -7.37 -1.13
N SER A 61 4.51 -8.57 -1.54
CA SER A 61 3.14 -9.05 -1.42
C SER A 61 3.16 -10.57 -1.22
N GLU A 62 2.54 -11.02 -0.14
CA GLU A 62 2.47 -12.43 0.23
C GLU A 62 1.02 -12.80 0.54
N GLU A 63 0.49 -13.84 -0.12
CA GLU A 63 -0.87 -14.31 0.12
C GLU A 63 -0.88 -15.28 1.31
N LYS A 64 -1.61 -14.91 2.37
CA LYS A 64 -1.82 -15.72 3.58
C LYS A 64 -0.52 -16.29 4.19
N PRO A 65 0.50 -15.47 4.45
CA PRO A 65 1.77 -15.96 4.99
C PRO A 65 1.59 -16.50 6.40
N ALA A 66 2.27 -17.61 6.70
CA ALA A 66 2.36 -18.15 8.05
C ALA A 66 3.15 -17.22 8.99
N GLU A 67 4.08 -16.41 8.47
CA GLU A 67 4.86 -15.42 9.23
C GLU A 67 4.79 -14.05 8.53
N PRO A 68 3.82 -13.19 8.90
CA PRO A 68 3.61 -11.93 8.21
C PRO A 68 4.73 -10.92 8.52
N LYS A 69 5.29 -10.31 7.48
CA LYS A 69 6.32 -9.26 7.62
C LYS A 69 5.76 -7.96 8.19
N THR A 70 4.58 -7.56 7.72
CA THR A 70 3.86 -6.35 8.13
C THR A 70 2.48 -6.70 8.68
N THR A 71 1.75 -5.68 9.15
CA THR A 71 0.34 -5.76 9.55
C THR A 71 -0.61 -5.15 8.51
N LEU A 72 -0.05 -4.70 7.38
CA LEU A 72 -0.80 -4.11 6.28
C LEU A 72 -1.39 -5.22 5.40
N ILE A 73 -2.71 -5.27 5.36
CA ILE A 73 -3.45 -6.24 4.55
C ILE A 73 -4.05 -5.59 3.31
N SER A 74 -4.24 -6.38 2.27
CA SER A 74 -5.08 -6.04 1.13
C SER A 74 -6.55 -6.24 1.50
N THR A 75 -7.39 -5.21 1.34
CA THR A 75 -8.82 -5.22 1.74
C THR A 75 -9.75 -5.87 0.72
N ALA A 76 -9.21 -6.49 -0.32
CA ALA A 76 -9.94 -6.91 -1.53
C ALA A 76 -10.59 -5.75 -2.33
N CYS A 77 -10.20 -4.50 -2.07
CA CYS A 77 -10.57 -3.37 -2.90
C CYS A 77 -9.39 -2.95 -3.78
N TYR A 78 -9.57 -3.06 -5.10
CA TYR A 78 -8.53 -2.82 -6.09
C TYR A 78 -9.00 -1.85 -7.16
N ILE A 79 -8.09 -1.01 -7.64
CA ILE A 79 -8.27 -0.19 -8.82
C ILE A 79 -7.19 -0.58 -9.82
N PHE A 80 -7.56 -1.30 -10.88
CA PHE A 80 -6.62 -1.69 -11.91
C PHE A 80 -6.63 -0.73 -13.10
N THR A 81 -5.46 -0.48 -13.65
CA THR A 81 -5.36 0.09 -14.99
C THR A 81 -5.83 -0.92 -16.02
N LYS A 82 -6.31 -0.43 -17.18
CA LYS A 82 -6.72 -1.31 -18.29
C LYS A 82 -5.59 -2.23 -18.76
N SER A 83 -4.35 -1.73 -18.77
CA SER A 83 -3.16 -2.49 -19.18
C SER A 83 -2.81 -3.58 -18.18
N ASP A 84 -2.93 -3.34 -16.88
CA ASP A 84 -2.61 -4.34 -15.86
C ASP A 84 -3.67 -5.41 -15.78
N LEU A 85 -4.95 -5.04 -15.87
CA LEU A 85 -6.06 -6.00 -15.87
C LEU A 85 -6.00 -6.96 -17.08
N ALA A 86 -5.50 -6.51 -18.23
CA ALA A 86 -5.31 -7.36 -19.40
C ALA A 86 -4.33 -8.53 -19.15
N LEU A 87 -3.43 -8.40 -18.17
CA LEU A 87 -2.45 -9.43 -17.81
C LEU A 87 -3.06 -10.63 -17.06
N VAL A 88 -4.33 -10.56 -16.63
CA VAL A 88 -5.01 -11.72 -16.03
C VAL A 88 -4.98 -12.93 -16.97
N LYS A 89 -5.08 -12.73 -18.29
CA LYS A 89 -4.98 -13.81 -19.26
C LYS A 89 -3.60 -14.48 -19.27
N GLU A 90 -2.54 -13.68 -19.21
CA GLU A 90 -1.16 -14.19 -19.12
C GLU A 90 -0.95 -14.93 -17.80
N TYR A 91 -1.44 -14.36 -16.70
CA TYR A 91 -1.37 -14.97 -15.38
C TYR A 91 -2.00 -16.37 -15.34
N LEU A 92 -3.21 -16.51 -15.90
CA LEU A 92 -3.91 -17.80 -15.96
C LEU A 92 -3.24 -18.78 -16.94
N ALA A 93 -2.80 -18.31 -18.10
CA ALA A 93 -2.10 -19.15 -19.08
C ALA A 93 -0.77 -19.71 -18.54
N ALA A 94 -0.14 -19.02 -17.60
CA ALA A 94 1.06 -19.49 -16.90
C ALA A 94 0.76 -20.53 -15.80
N GLY A 95 -0.48 -21.00 -15.65
CA GLY A 95 -0.87 -22.03 -14.68
C GLY A 95 -0.92 -21.56 -13.23
N ASN A 96 -1.02 -20.25 -13.00
CA ASN A 96 -1.14 -19.71 -11.65
C ASN A 96 -2.55 -19.94 -11.07
N ASN A 97 -2.68 -19.75 -9.76
CA ASN A 97 -3.93 -19.98 -9.03
C ASN A 97 -5.07 -19.05 -9.51
N PRO A 98 -6.20 -19.58 -10.03
CA PRO A 98 -7.29 -18.75 -10.57
C PRO A 98 -8.27 -18.24 -9.51
N ASP A 99 -8.20 -18.73 -8.28
CA ASP A 99 -9.25 -18.63 -7.27
C ASP A 99 -9.09 -17.41 -6.36
N ALA A 100 -7.86 -17.10 -5.96
CA ALA A 100 -7.58 -15.97 -5.07
C ALA A 100 -6.84 -14.83 -5.78
N ILE A 101 -7.49 -13.67 -5.86
CA ILE A 101 -6.96 -12.45 -6.49
C ILE A 101 -5.65 -11.95 -5.85
N GLY A 102 -5.41 -12.26 -4.57
CA GLY A 102 -4.15 -11.89 -3.91
C GLY A 102 -2.93 -12.56 -4.51
N PHE A 103 -3.06 -13.75 -5.10
CA PHE A 103 -1.98 -14.35 -5.90
C PHE A 103 -1.73 -13.58 -7.20
N PHE A 104 -2.78 -13.06 -7.85
CA PHE A 104 -2.62 -12.21 -9.03
C PHE A 104 -1.91 -10.90 -8.66
N VAL A 105 -2.29 -10.25 -7.55
CA VAL A 105 -1.61 -9.02 -7.06
C VAL A 105 -0.13 -9.30 -6.76
N SER A 106 0.17 -10.41 -6.08
CA SER A 106 1.55 -10.83 -5.76
C SER A 106 2.37 -11.19 -6.99
N TRP A 107 1.73 -11.68 -8.05
CA TRP A 107 2.38 -11.92 -9.34
C TRP A 107 2.59 -10.61 -10.10
N LEU A 108 1.60 -9.73 -10.10
CA LEU A 108 1.59 -8.46 -10.81
C LEU A 108 2.61 -7.47 -10.23
N CYS A 109 2.81 -7.43 -8.91
CA CYS A 109 3.77 -6.54 -8.25
C CYS A 109 5.23 -6.82 -8.66
N LYS A 110 5.53 -8.02 -9.17
CA LYS A 110 6.84 -8.38 -9.72
C LYS A 110 7.08 -7.85 -11.15
N LYS A 111 6.02 -7.43 -11.83
CA LYS A 111 6.02 -7.02 -13.25
C LYS A 111 5.65 -5.55 -13.46
N ARG A 112 4.86 -4.99 -12.55
CA ARG A 112 4.29 -3.65 -12.63
C ARG A 112 4.43 -2.93 -11.30
N GLU A 113 4.52 -1.61 -11.37
CA GLU A 113 4.45 -0.78 -10.18
C GLU A 113 3.01 -0.68 -9.69
N LEU A 114 2.77 -1.20 -8.49
CA LEU A 114 1.50 -1.09 -7.78
C LEU A 114 1.69 -0.20 -6.57
N TYR A 115 0.66 0.54 -6.20
CA TYR A 115 0.69 1.44 -5.06
C TYR A 115 -0.34 1.03 -4.02
N GLY A 116 0.03 1.13 -2.75
CA GLY A 116 -0.85 0.89 -1.62
C GLY A 116 -1.47 2.19 -1.12
N LEU A 117 -2.78 2.24 -0.97
CA LEU A 117 -3.46 3.34 -0.29
C LEU A 117 -3.89 2.86 1.10
N VAL A 118 -3.20 3.30 2.15
CA VAL A 118 -3.59 2.97 3.53
C VAL A 118 -4.72 3.90 3.96
N HIS A 119 -5.82 3.34 4.45
CA HIS A 119 -6.93 4.12 5.03
C HIS A 119 -7.12 3.82 6.51
N ASP A 120 -7.74 4.76 7.21
CA ASP A 120 -8.10 4.70 8.63
C ASP A 120 -9.61 4.54 8.87
N GLY A 121 -10.41 4.54 7.80
CA GLY A 121 -11.84 4.24 7.85
C GLY A 121 -12.15 2.81 8.30
N LEU A 122 -13.41 2.54 8.66
CA LEU A 122 -13.84 1.22 9.11
C LEU A 122 -13.72 0.18 7.99
N TRP A 123 -13.17 -0.98 8.34
CA TRP A 123 -13.12 -2.16 7.47
C TRP A 123 -13.45 -3.42 8.27
N PHE A 124 -14.25 -4.30 7.66
CA PHE A 124 -14.64 -5.58 8.23
C PHE A 124 -14.58 -6.65 7.14
N ASP A 125 -13.96 -7.78 7.47
CA ASP A 125 -14.07 -9.02 6.72
C ASP A 125 -15.01 -9.95 7.48
N ILE A 126 -16.18 -10.23 6.91
CA ILE A 126 -17.27 -10.98 7.57
C ILE A 126 -17.19 -12.49 7.26
N GLY A 127 -15.97 -13.04 7.23
CA GLY A 127 -15.71 -14.44 6.88
C GLY A 127 -16.00 -15.45 8.00
N SER A 128 -16.16 -15.00 9.25
CA SER A 128 -16.53 -15.83 10.41
C SER A 128 -17.77 -15.29 11.11
N PHE A 129 -18.40 -16.13 11.94
CA PHE A 129 -19.55 -15.72 12.75
C PHE A 129 -19.16 -14.60 13.72
N GLU A 130 -17.99 -14.73 14.35
CA GLU A 130 -17.44 -13.74 15.28
C GLU A 130 -17.12 -12.41 14.59
N ASP A 131 -16.58 -12.45 13.36
CA ASP A 131 -16.32 -11.24 12.58
C ASP A 131 -17.61 -10.54 12.15
N TYR A 132 -18.62 -11.32 11.75
CA TYR A 132 -19.96 -10.82 11.44
C TYR A 132 -20.60 -10.14 12.65
N GLU A 133 -20.58 -10.78 13.83
CA GLU A 133 -21.14 -10.19 15.05
C GLU A 133 -20.44 -8.88 15.42
N ARG A 134 -19.11 -8.81 15.25
CA ARG A 134 -18.34 -7.58 15.48
C ARG A 134 -18.77 -6.46 14.55
N ALA A 135 -18.92 -6.75 13.25
CA ALA A 135 -19.43 -5.77 12.28
C ALA A 135 -20.85 -5.34 12.66
N ASN A 136 -21.72 -6.30 12.97
CA ASN A 136 -23.10 -6.03 13.34
C ASN A 136 -23.22 -5.16 14.60
N ALA A 137 -22.40 -5.39 15.62
CA ALA A 137 -22.39 -4.59 16.85
C ALA A 137 -22.08 -3.11 16.57
N VAL A 138 -21.13 -2.83 15.67
CA VAL A 138 -20.75 -1.47 15.27
C VAL A 138 -21.90 -0.77 14.52
N PHE A 139 -22.55 -1.46 13.59
CA PHE A 139 -23.61 -0.87 12.76
C PHE A 139 -25.01 -0.86 13.41
N CYS A 140 -25.33 -1.83 14.26
CA CYS A 140 -26.60 -1.87 14.97
C CYS A 140 -26.61 -1.03 16.26
N GLY A 141 -25.49 -0.93 16.98
CA GLY A 141 -25.36 0.01 18.10
C GLY A 141 -25.49 1.49 17.68
N SER A 142 -25.27 1.77 16.39
CA SER A 142 -25.42 3.09 15.78
C SER A 142 -26.86 3.43 15.37
N ARG A 143 -27.79 2.47 15.43
CA ARG A 143 -29.22 2.71 15.16
C ARG A 143 -29.95 3.08 16.44
N LYS A 144 -29.89 4.36 16.83
CA LYS A 144 -31.03 4.95 17.57
C LYS A 144 -32.19 5.09 16.58
N THR A 145 -33.22 4.26 16.78
CA THR A 145 -34.58 4.32 16.19
C THR A 145 -34.71 4.23 14.66
N CYS A 146 -35.47 3.22 14.21
CA CYS A 146 -36.54 3.45 13.24
C CYS A 146 -37.84 3.29 14.03
#